data_AF-A0AAU7I623-F1
#
_entry.id   AF-A0AAU7I623-F1
#
_cell.length_a   1.000
_cell.length_b   1.000
_cell.length_c   1.000
_cell.angle_alpha   90.00
_cell.angle_beta   90.00
_cell.angle_gamma   90.00
#
_symmetry.space_group_name_H-M   'P 1'
#
loop_
_entity.id
_entity.type
_entity.pdbx_description
1 polymer ?
#
loop_
_entity_poly.entity_id
_entity_poly.type
_entity_poly.pdbx_seq_one_letter_code
_entity_poly.pdbx_strand_id
1 'polypeptide(L)'
;MKLFFASILMLFSPRKGFEWFVRKFYPNEYLDPNFNESSCHLRRKLRSAATYNFFFFSVAMVVIWYFWRFEFSWVNAFKAVSSYIALTVTVGRGGWSLQTWDGNTLSERIDQRIYKMAQYTNVVILLVTIYYPNK
;
A
#
# COMPACT_ATOMS: atom_id res chain seq x y z
N MET A 1 6.14 17.65 -1.39
CA MET A 1 6.03 17.05 -0.04
C MET A 1 4.59 16.90 0.46
N LYS A 2 3.70 17.88 0.29
CA LYS A 2 2.31 17.82 0.80
C LYS A 2 1.52 16.56 0.39
N LEU A 3 1.58 16.19 -0.89
CA LEU A 3 0.97 14.95 -1.42
C LEU A 3 1.55 13.65 -0.82
N PHE A 4 2.83 13.66 -0.42
CA PHE A 4 3.48 12.50 0.21
C PHE A 4 2.89 12.27 1.61
N PHE A 5 2.77 13.34 2.40
CA PHE A 5 2.11 13.27 3.71
C PHE A 5 0.63 12.92 3.60
N ALA A 6 -0.09 13.47 2.62
CA ALA A 6 -1.48 13.09 2.36
C ALA A 6 -1.61 11.58 2.06
N SER A 7 -0.68 11.01 1.28
CA SER A 7 -0.65 9.59 0.96
C SER A 7 -0.40 8.70 2.18
N ILE A 8 0.56 9.08 3.04
CA ILE A 8 0.83 8.37 4.29
C ILE A 8 -0.36 8.46 5.25
N LEU A 9 -0.96 9.65 5.40
CA LEU A 9 -2.15 9.84 6.23
C LEU A 9 -3.36 9.07 5.68
N MET A 10 -3.47 8.93 4.36
CA MET A 10 -4.52 8.13 3.73
C MET A 10 -4.42 6.65 4.12
N LEU A 11 -3.20 6.12 4.21
CA LEU A 11 -2.91 4.72 4.54
C LEU A 11 -2.96 4.42 6.03
N PHE A 12 -2.35 5.26 6.86
CA PHE A 12 -2.06 4.95 8.26
C PHE A 12 -2.87 5.78 9.26
N SER A 13 -3.49 6.89 8.85
CA SER A 13 -4.17 7.79 9.77
C SER A 13 -5.68 7.54 9.85
N PRO A 14 -6.28 7.65 11.05
CA PRO A 14 -7.73 7.74 11.18
C PRO A 14 -8.27 8.88 10.30
N ARG A 15 -9.48 8.68 9.78
CA ARG A 15 -10.09 9.55 8.77
C ARG A 15 -10.04 11.04 9.15
N LYS A 16 -10.30 11.36 10.41
CA LYS A 16 -10.24 12.73 10.96
C LYS A 16 -8.87 13.40 10.78
N GLY A 17 -7.77 12.65 10.90
CA GLY A 17 -6.41 13.18 10.73
C GLY A 17 -6.08 13.51 9.27
N PHE A 18 -6.54 12.67 8.35
CA PHE A 18 -6.43 12.94 6.92
C PHE A 18 -7.30 14.12 6.48
N GLU A 19 -8.57 14.18 6.91
CA GLU A 19 -9.47 15.29 6.60
C GLU A 19 -8.93 16.64 7.09
N TRP A 20 -8.39 16.67 8.32
CA TRP A 20 -7.75 17.88 8.85
C TRP A 20 -6.57 18.35 7.99
N PHE A 21 -5.74 17.41 7.53
CA PHE A 21 -4.61 17.71 6.65
C PHE A 21 -5.07 18.22 5.28
N VAL A 22 -6.05 17.57 4.67
CA VAL A 22 -6.59 18.00 3.36
C VAL A 22 -7.26 19.37 3.48
N ARG A 23 -8.06 19.61 4.52
CA ARG A 23 -8.68 20.93 4.75
C ARG A 23 -7.66 22.05 4.89
N LYS A 24 -6.49 21.77 5.49
CA LYS A 24 -5.42 22.76 5.70
C LYS A 24 -4.56 23.00 4.45
N PHE A 25 -4.28 21.96 3.67
CA PHE A 25 -3.29 22.02 2.58
C PHE A 25 -3.89 21.95 1.16
N TYR A 26 -5.13 21.49 1.03
CA TYR A 26 -5.89 21.31 -0.21
C TYR A 26 -7.37 21.76 -0.03
N PRO A 27 -7.62 23.03 0.37
CA PRO A 27 -8.98 23.49 0.71
C PRO A 27 -9.94 23.43 -0.48
N ASN A 28 -9.48 23.75 -1.69
CA ASN A 28 -10.31 23.72 -2.90
C ASN A 28 -10.79 22.30 -3.24
N GLU A 29 -10.00 21.27 -2.91
CA GLU A 29 -10.36 19.86 -3.14
C GLU A 29 -11.18 19.28 -1.99
N TYR A 30 -11.12 19.89 -0.80
CA TYR A 30 -11.99 19.54 0.32
C TYR A 30 -13.42 20.09 0.15
N LEU A 31 -13.57 21.22 -0.54
CA LEU A 31 -14.87 21.84 -0.85
C LEU A 31 -15.67 21.07 -1.91
N ASP A 32 -15.02 20.14 -2.62
CA ASP A 32 -15.71 19.26 -3.57
C ASP A 32 -16.72 18.36 -2.81
N PRO A 33 -18.02 18.40 -3.14
CA PRO A 33 -19.02 17.55 -2.50
C PRO A 33 -18.70 16.05 -2.61
N ASN A 34 -17.96 15.64 -3.64
CA ASN A 34 -17.57 14.25 -3.87
C ASN A 34 -16.32 13.82 -3.08
N PHE A 35 -15.63 14.73 -2.39
CA PHE A 35 -14.39 14.43 -1.67
C PHE A 35 -14.60 13.37 -0.57
N ASN A 36 -15.68 13.50 0.17
CA ASN A 36 -16.01 12.58 1.27
C ASN A 36 -16.24 11.16 0.74
N GLU A 37 -17.05 11.01 -0.29
CA GLU A 37 -17.36 9.72 -0.89
C GLU A 37 -16.12 9.10 -1.55
N SER A 38 -15.38 9.89 -2.34
CA SER A 38 -14.17 9.44 -3.03
C SER A 38 -13.07 8.98 -2.07
N SER A 39 -12.85 9.72 -0.98
CA SER A 39 -11.86 9.35 0.03
C SER A 39 -12.28 8.11 0.83
N CYS A 40 -13.58 7.97 1.14
CA CYS A 40 -14.10 6.79 1.82
C CYS A 40 -14.01 5.54 0.93
N HIS A 41 -14.37 5.67 -0.34
CA HIS A 41 -14.29 4.62 -1.34
C HIS A 41 -12.84 4.17 -1.56
N LEU A 42 -11.90 5.12 -1.69
CA LEU A 42 -10.47 4.80 -1.84
C LEU A 42 -9.94 4.05 -0.62
N ARG A 43 -10.25 4.51 0.61
CA ARG A 43 -9.85 3.81 1.85
C ARG A 43 -10.43 2.39 1.93
N ARG A 44 -11.70 2.20 1.56
CA ARG A 44 -12.35 0.89 1.56
C ARG A 44 -11.71 -0.06 0.55
N LYS A 45 -11.43 0.42 -0.67
CA LYS A 45 -10.73 -0.35 -1.69
C LYS A 45 -9.32 -0.74 -1.24
N LEU A 46 -8.54 0.22 -0.75
CA LEU A 46 -7.18 -0.02 -0.24
C LEU A 46 -7.18 -1.07 0.88
N ARG A 47 -8.11 -0.96 1.83
CA ARG A 47 -8.24 -1.92 2.94
C ARG A 47 -8.67 -3.30 2.46
N SER A 48 -9.69 -3.36 1.61
CA SER A 48 -10.19 -4.63 1.08
C SER A 48 -9.08 -5.38 0.33
N ALA A 49 -8.33 -4.66 -0.50
CA ALA A 49 -7.31 -5.28 -1.32
C ALA A 49 -6.05 -5.64 -0.52
N ALA A 50 -5.72 -4.87 0.52
CA ALA A 50 -4.72 -5.29 1.53
C ALA A 50 -5.17 -6.57 2.25
N THR A 51 -6.45 -6.70 2.62
CA THR A 51 -6.99 -7.92 3.26
C THR A 51 -6.92 -9.14 2.33
N TYR A 52 -7.30 -8.99 1.05
CA TYR A 52 -7.19 -10.08 0.07
C TYR A 52 -5.75 -10.51 -0.15
N ASN A 53 -4.83 -9.56 -0.31
CA ASN A 53 -3.41 -9.85 -0.45
C ASN A 53 -2.85 -10.55 0.79
N PHE A 54 -3.25 -10.11 1.98
CA PHE A 54 -2.83 -10.73 3.23
C PHE A 54 -3.29 -12.19 3.29
N PHE A 55 -4.56 -12.46 2.97
CA PHE A 55 -5.09 -13.82 2.93
C PHE A 55 -4.34 -14.70 1.92
N PHE A 56 -4.16 -14.21 0.68
CA PHE A 56 -3.40 -14.93 -0.34
C PHE A 56 -1.96 -15.23 0.11
N PHE A 57 -1.29 -14.22 0.67
CA PHE A 57 0.08 -14.35 1.15
C PHE A 57 0.19 -15.33 2.32
N SER A 58 -0.73 -15.29 3.28
CA SER A 58 -0.78 -16.26 4.38
C SER A 58 -0.96 -17.69 3.88
N VAL A 59 -1.85 -17.92 2.90
CA VAL A 59 -2.03 -19.24 2.29
C VAL A 59 -0.75 -19.70 1.60
N ALA A 60 -0.11 -18.84 0.80
CA ALA A 60 1.15 -19.15 0.14
C ALA A 60 2.27 -19.49 1.14
N MET A 61 2.38 -18.73 2.23
CA MET A 61 3.36 -18.99 3.29
C MET A 61 3.13 -20.33 3.99
N VAL A 62 1.88 -20.72 4.26
CA VAL A 62 1.55 -22.03 4.83
C VAL A 62 1.96 -23.16 3.88
N VAL A 63 1.71 -23.02 2.58
CA VAL A 63 2.13 -24.00 1.57
C VAL A 63 3.65 -24.12 1.51
N ILE A 64 4.38 -22.99 1.44
CA ILE A 64 5.85 -22.99 1.42
C ILE A 64 6.40 -23.61 2.69
N TRP A 65 5.81 -23.31 3.85
CA TRP A 65 6.23 -23.90 5.13
C TRP A 65 6.01 -25.42 5.18
N TYR A 66 4.88 -25.90 4.65
CA TYR A 66 4.60 -27.34 4.57
C TYR A 66 5.67 -28.10 3.78
N PHE A 67 6.13 -27.54 2.64
CA PHE A 67 7.12 -28.18 1.78
C PHE A 67 8.57 -27.99 2.24
N TRP A 68 8.94 -26.81 2.76
CA TRP A 68 10.34 -26.47 3.08
C TRP A 68 10.68 -26.44 4.57
N ARG A 69 9.69 -26.47 5.48
CA ARG A 69 9.86 -26.49 6.94
C ARG A 69 10.93 -25.52 7.48
N PHE A 70 10.98 -24.30 6.93
CA PHE A 70 11.94 -23.30 7.36
C PHE A 70 11.70 -22.87 8.82
N GLU A 71 12.77 -22.60 9.55
CA GLU A 71 12.70 -22.14 10.93
C GLU A 71 12.22 -20.68 11.03
N PHE A 72 11.46 -20.39 12.08
CA PHE A 72 11.04 -19.03 12.41
C PHE A 72 12.23 -18.24 12.95
N SER A 73 12.85 -17.44 12.08
CA SER A 73 13.90 -16.47 12.40
C SER A 73 13.45 -15.06 12.03
N TRP A 74 13.96 -14.05 12.73
CA TRP A 74 13.72 -12.63 12.42
C TRP A 74 14.04 -12.28 10.97
N VAL A 75 15.07 -12.89 10.40
CA VAL A 75 15.48 -12.69 9.00
C VAL A 75 14.42 -13.21 8.04
N ASN A 76 13.88 -14.39 8.32
CA ASN A 76 12.79 -14.97 7.52
C ASN A 76 11.50 -14.15 7.67
N ALA A 77 11.26 -13.56 8.84
CA ALA A 77 10.15 -12.62 9.04
C ALA A 77 10.34 -11.36 8.18
N PHE A 78 11.54 -10.76 8.15
CA PHE A 78 11.82 -9.65 7.26
C PHE A 78 11.65 -10.02 5.78
N LYS A 79 12.15 -11.18 5.34
CA LYS A 79 11.96 -11.70 3.98
C LYS A 79 10.49 -11.94 3.63
N ALA A 80 9.68 -12.40 4.59
CA ALA A 80 8.25 -12.58 4.40
C ALA A 80 7.51 -11.24 4.26
N VAL A 81 7.75 -10.28 5.17
CA VAL A 81 7.19 -8.91 5.08
C VAL A 81 7.57 -8.26 3.75
N SER A 82 8.82 -8.47 3.34
CA SER A 82 9.37 -8.02 2.09
C SER A 82 8.62 -8.55 0.87
N SER A 83 8.43 -9.87 0.84
CA SER A 83 7.70 -10.56 -0.22
C SER A 83 6.22 -10.16 -0.25
N TYR A 84 5.62 -9.90 0.91
CA TYR A 84 4.25 -9.40 1.02
C TYR A 84 4.09 -8.00 0.41
N ILE A 85 5.02 -7.09 0.69
CA ILE A 85 5.05 -5.74 0.09
C ILE A 85 5.22 -5.86 -1.43
N ALA A 86 6.13 -6.72 -1.90
CA ALA A 86 6.38 -6.96 -3.31
C ALA A 86 5.13 -7.48 -4.05
N LEU A 87 4.44 -8.45 -3.45
CA LEU A 87 3.20 -8.99 -3.96
C LEU A 87 2.11 -7.92 -4.01
N THR A 88 2.00 -7.10 -2.97
CA THR A 88 1.01 -6.03 -2.88
C THR A 88 1.18 -4.98 -3.98
N VAL A 89 2.42 -4.65 -4.30
CA VAL A 89 2.77 -3.74 -5.40
C VAL A 89 2.45 -4.33 -6.78
N THR A 90 2.72 -5.62 -6.96
CA THR A 90 2.61 -6.28 -8.27
C THR A 90 1.15 -6.54 -8.60
N VAL A 91 0.37 -7.04 -7.64
CA VAL A 91 -1.09 -7.23 -7.75
C VAL A 91 -1.82 -5.88 -7.79
N GLY A 92 -1.27 -4.84 -7.13
CA GLY A 92 -1.78 -3.47 -7.20
C GLY A 92 -1.86 -2.88 -8.61
N ARG A 93 -1.00 -3.33 -9.54
CA ARG A 93 -1.02 -2.84 -10.94
C ARG A 93 -2.07 -3.51 -11.83
N GLY A 94 -2.53 -4.72 -11.47
CA GLY A 94 -3.38 -5.55 -12.33
C GLY A 94 -4.71 -6.01 -11.73
N GLY A 95 -4.85 -6.05 -10.39
CA GLY A 95 -6.03 -6.58 -9.70
C GLY A 95 -6.73 -5.59 -8.78
N TRP A 96 -6.06 -4.51 -8.40
CA TRP A 96 -6.72 -3.41 -7.72
C TRP A 96 -7.26 -2.55 -8.86
N SER A 97 -8.58 -2.50 -9.01
CA SER A 97 -9.28 -1.49 -9.82
C SER A 97 -9.01 -0.09 -9.23
N LEU A 98 -7.74 0.31 -9.28
CA LEU A 98 -7.20 1.61 -8.98
C LEU A 98 -7.53 2.43 -10.21
N GLN A 99 -8.38 3.42 -10.00
CA GLN A 99 -9.03 4.22 -11.03
C GLN A 99 -7.94 4.89 -11.87
N THR A 100 -7.65 4.32 -13.05
CA THR A 100 -6.84 4.95 -14.09
C THR A 100 -7.71 5.95 -14.82
N TRP A 101 -8.12 7.01 -14.14
CA TRP A 101 -8.73 8.18 -14.79
C TRP A 101 -7.75 9.32 -14.56
N ASP A 102 -7.01 9.71 -15.60
CA ASP A 102 -6.18 10.91 -15.85
C ASP A 102 -5.30 11.59 -14.76
N GLY A 103 -5.44 11.33 -13.45
CA GLY A 103 -4.63 11.95 -12.39
C GLY A 103 -5.07 13.37 -12.01
N ASN A 104 -6.28 13.76 -12.37
CA ASN A 104 -6.81 15.11 -12.17
C ASN A 104 -7.35 15.33 -10.74
N THR A 105 -7.77 14.27 -10.04
CA THR A 105 -8.31 14.37 -8.67
C THR A 105 -7.25 14.10 -7.59
N LEU A 106 -7.44 14.66 -6.38
CA LEU A 106 -6.54 14.41 -5.24
C LEU A 106 -6.40 12.93 -4.90
N SER A 107 -7.51 12.20 -4.97
CA SER A 107 -7.58 10.76 -4.73
C SER A 107 -6.69 10.00 -5.69
N GLU A 108 -6.73 10.31 -6.99
CA GLU A 108 -5.89 9.66 -8.00
C GLU A 108 -4.41 10.00 -7.80
N ARG A 109 -4.08 11.26 -7.49
CA ARG A 109 -2.68 11.65 -7.24
C ARG A 109 -2.13 11.00 -5.98
N ILE A 110 -2.95 10.83 -4.94
CA ILE A 110 -2.59 10.07 -3.74
C ILE A 110 -2.38 8.59 -4.11
N ASP A 111 -3.30 8.03 -4.87
CA ASP A 111 -3.27 6.62 -5.28
C ASP A 111 -2.02 6.27 -6.11
N GLN A 112 -1.75 7.03 -7.17
CA GLN A 112 -0.55 6.90 -7.99
C GLN A 112 0.73 7.04 -7.15
N ARG A 113 0.72 7.89 -6.12
CA ARG A 113 1.90 8.11 -5.28
C ARG A 113 2.11 6.99 -4.28
N ILE A 114 1.05 6.45 -3.68
CA ILE A 114 1.11 5.25 -2.83
C ILE A 114 1.70 4.10 -3.65
N TYR A 115 1.24 3.94 -4.88
CA TYR A 115 1.73 2.91 -5.79
C TYR A 115 3.23 3.03 -6.08
N LYS A 116 3.70 4.22 -6.50
CA LYS A 116 5.12 4.48 -6.74
C LYS A 116 5.97 4.26 -5.49
N MET A 117 5.49 4.68 -4.32
CA MET A 117 6.20 4.43 -3.06
C MET A 117 6.35 2.95 -2.78
N ALA A 118 5.25 2.20 -2.91
CA ALA A 118 5.27 0.77 -2.67
C ALA A 118 6.24 0.06 -3.64
N GLN A 119 6.31 0.49 -4.92
CA GLN A 119 7.33 0.01 -5.87
C GLN A 119 8.76 0.30 -5.41
N TYR A 120 9.08 1.53 -5.01
CA TYR A 120 10.42 1.85 -4.52
C TYR A 120 10.78 1.08 -3.25
N THR A 121 9.84 0.93 -2.31
CA THR A 121 10.01 0.11 -1.11
C THR A 121 10.29 -1.34 -1.48
N ASN A 122 9.56 -1.91 -2.44
CA ASN A 122 9.81 -3.27 -2.94
C ASN A 122 11.24 -3.39 -3.50
N VAL A 123 11.67 -2.48 -4.38
CA VAL A 123 13.04 -2.52 -4.95
C VAL A 123 14.12 -2.45 -3.87
N VAL A 124 13.99 -1.54 -2.90
CA VAL A 124 14.96 -1.42 -1.78
C VAL A 124 15.01 -2.72 -0.97
N ILE A 125 13.85 -3.27 -0.66
CA ILE A 125 13.72 -4.53 0.06
C ILE A 125 14.35 -5.70 -0.71
N LEU A 126 14.07 -5.80 -2.01
CA LEU A 126 14.55 -6.86 -2.88
C LEU A 126 16.08 -6.80 -2.98
N LEU A 127 16.64 -5.59 -3.07
CA LEU A 127 18.08 -5.35 -2.97
C LEU A 127 18.62 -5.82 -1.62
N VAL A 128 18.03 -5.46 -0.48
CA VAL A 128 18.48 -5.94 0.84
C VAL A 128 18.45 -7.46 0.93
N THR A 129 17.39 -8.11 0.44
CA THR A 129 17.29 -9.58 0.45
C THR A 129 18.28 -10.28 -0.49
N ILE A 130 18.63 -9.68 -1.62
CA ILE A 130 19.66 -10.20 -2.54
C ILE A 130 21.07 -10.00 -1.95
N TYR A 131 21.35 -8.85 -1.36
CA TYR A 131 22.67 -8.52 -0.81
C TYR A 131 22.93 -9.15 0.58
N TYR A 132 21.89 -9.60 1.29
CA TYR A 132 22.00 -10.32 2.57
C TYR A 132 21.18 -11.63 2.58
N PRO A 133 21.53 -12.63 1.74
CA PRO A 133 20.77 -13.88 1.67
C PRO A 133 21.03 -14.82 2.86
N ASN A 134 22.22 -14.73 3.47
CA ASN A 134 22.80 -15.77 4.35
C ASN A 134 23.01 -15.36 5.82
N LYS A 135 22.35 -14.31 6.31
CA LYS A 135 22.30 -14.01 7.75
C LYS A 135 20.87 -13.91 8.19
#